data_AF-A0AA40S770-F1
#
_entry.id   AF-A0AA40S770-F1
#
_cell.length_a   1.000
_cell.length_b   1.000
_cell.length_c   1.000
_cell.angle_alpha   90.00
_cell.angle_beta   90.00
_cell.angle_gamma   90.00
#
_symmetry.space_group_name_H-M   'P 1'
#
loop_
_entity.id
_entity.type
_entity.pdbx_description
1 polymer ?
#
loop_
_entity_poly.entity_id
_entity_poly.type
_entity_poly.pdbx_seq_one_letter_code
_entity_poly.pdbx_strand_id
1 'polypeptide(L)' 'MQTDPLVYPTPVDAAIDALILAEMPDGSPLSVSVKVDTILDHAGCAHAPDTLRRLLATALSYRLRRSQRKRKLRECEAA' A
#
# COMPACT_ATOMS: atom_id res chain seq x y z
N MET A 1 -7.37 -33.18 7.93
CA MET A 1 -6.79 -31.92 8.46
C MET A 1 -6.13 -31.21 7.30
N GLN A 2 -6.89 -30.39 6.58
CA GLN A 2 -6.43 -29.67 5.40
C GLN A 2 -5.77 -28.39 5.90
N THR A 3 -4.44 -28.33 5.85
CA THR A 3 -3.68 -27.15 6.24
C THR A 3 -3.81 -26.11 5.13
N ASP A 4 -4.49 -25.01 5.43
CA ASP A 4 -4.42 -23.77 4.66
C ASP A 4 -2.94 -23.45 4.33
N PRO A 5 -2.60 -23.15 3.07
CA PRO A 5 -1.24 -22.74 2.75
C PRO A 5 -0.99 -21.41 3.47
N LEU A 6 -0.05 -21.40 4.41
CA LEU A 6 0.49 -20.16 4.95
C LEU A 6 1.08 -19.37 3.78
N VAL A 7 0.32 -18.40 3.28
CA VAL A 7 0.80 -17.40 2.33
C VAL A 7 1.82 -16.57 3.10
N TYR A 8 3.07 -17.03 3.07
CA TYR A 8 4.18 -16.23 3.57
C TYR A 8 4.23 -14.99 2.69
N PRO A 9 4.06 -13.77 3.26
CA PRO A 9 4.21 -12.57 2.48
C PRO A 9 5.61 -12.63 1.88
N THR A 10 5.67 -12.58 0.55
CA THR A 10 6.97 -12.50 -0.10
C THR A 10 7.66 -11.21 0.39
N PRO A 11 8.99 -11.15 0.39
CA PRO A 11 9.69 -9.90 0.74
C PRO A 11 9.19 -8.70 -0.11
N VAL A 12 8.69 -8.97 -1.31
CA VAL A 12 8.03 -8.00 -2.19
C VAL A 12 6.70 -7.51 -1.60
N ASP A 13 5.84 -8.40 -1.09
CA ASP A 13 4.58 -8.01 -0.45
C ASP A 13 4.82 -7.14 0.79
N ALA A 14 5.83 -7.50 1.60
CA ALA A 14 6.21 -6.71 2.76
C ALA A 14 6.73 -5.32 2.38
N ALA A 15 7.51 -5.21 1.30
CA ALA A 15 7.99 -3.93 0.78
C ALA A 15 6.85 -3.06 0.25
N ILE A 16 5.88 -3.64 -0.45
CA ILE A 16 4.68 -2.93 -0.94
C ILE A 16 3.86 -2.42 0.25
N ASP A 17 3.68 -3.23 1.29
CA ASP A 17 2.93 -2.84 2.48
C ASP A 17 3.63 -1.72 3.26
N ALA A 18 4.96 -1.79 3.39
CA ALA A 18 5.76 -0.71 3.95
C ALA A 18 5.62 0.58 3.13
N LEU A 19 5.67 0.48 1.80
CA LEU A 19 5.50 1.62 0.90
C LEU A 19 4.09 2.22 0.99
N ILE A 20 3.05 1.40 1.16
CA ILE A 20 1.67 1.87 1.37
C ILE A 20 1.58 2.72 2.63
N LEU A 21 2.22 2.28 3.71
CA LEU A 21 2.23 2.96 5.00
C LEU A 21 3.30 4.05 5.11
N ALA A 22 4.16 4.21 4.11
CA ALA A 22 5.22 5.20 4.14
C ALA A 22 4.67 6.63 4.27
N GLU A 23 5.27 7.36 5.19
CA GLU A 23 4.99 8.76 5.53
C GLU A 23 6.24 9.60 5.24
N MET A 24 6.03 10.87 4.96
CA MET A 24 7.07 11.88 4.86
C MET A 24 7.68 12.13 6.26
N PRO A 25 8.89 12.72 6.37
CA PRO A 25 9.53 13.00 7.66
C PRO A 25 8.73 13.96 8.55
N ASP A 26 7.81 14.73 7.98
CA ASP A 26 6.85 15.58 8.70
C ASP A 26 5.60 14.82 9.20
N GLY A 27 5.56 13.50 9.00
CA GLY A 27 4.44 12.63 9.35
C GLY A 27 3.28 12.65 8.36
N SER A 28 3.36 13.44 7.28
CA SER A 28 2.29 13.46 6.27
C SER A 28 2.32 12.20 5.39
N PRO A 29 1.16 11.66 4.97
CA PRO A 29 1.14 10.47 4.12
C PRO A 29 1.73 10.78 2.74
N LEU A 30 2.59 9.90 2.23
CA LEU A 30 3.09 10.03 0.86
C LEU A 30 1.93 10.05 -0.14
N SER A 31 2.02 10.86 -1.19
CA SER A 31 0.95 10.91 -2.19
C SER A 31 0.79 9.56 -2.91
N VAL A 32 -0.46 9.22 -3.27
CA VAL A 32 -0.76 7.96 -3.98
C VAL A 32 -0.01 7.90 -5.31
N SER A 33 0.14 9.02 -6.02
CA SER A 33 0.87 9.07 -7.29
C SER A 33 2.32 8.63 -7.12
N VAL A 34 3.02 9.18 -6.12
CA VAL A 34 4.42 8.84 -5.85
C VAL A 34 4.56 7.37 -5.46
N LYS A 35 3.61 6.83 -4.68
CA LYS A 35 3.58 5.39 -4.35
C LYS A 35 3.39 4.51 -5.60
N VAL A 36 2.54 4.92 -6.54
CA VAL A 36 2.36 4.18 -7.81
C VAL A 36 3.64 4.23 -8.65
N ASP A 37 4.22 5.40 -8.81
CA ASP A 37 5.44 5.58 -9.61
C ASP A 37 6.60 4.74 -9.06
N THR A 38 6.78 4.71 -7.74
CA THR A 38 7.82 3.89 -7.08
C THR A 38 7.57 2.38 -7.22
N ILE A 39 6.32 1.92 -7.12
CA ILE A 39 5.98 0.50 -7.38
C ILE A 39 6.30 0.13 -8.82
N LEU A 40 5.93 0.97 -9.77
CA LEU A 40 6.16 0.73 -11.19
C LEU A 40 7.64 0.75 -11.54
N ASP A 41 8.39 1.70 -11.00
CA ASP A 41 9.83 1.79 -11.19
C ASP A 41 10.55 0.55 -10.63
N HIS A 42 10.18 0.14 -9.41
CA HIS A 42 10.72 -1.07 -8.79
C HIS A 42 10.37 -2.35 -9.58
N ALA A 43 9.19 -2.40 -10.20
CA ALA A 43 8.77 -3.49 -11.06
C ALA A 43 9.39 -3.45 -12.47
N GLY A 44 10.28 -2.50 -12.77
CA GLY A 44 10.84 -2.29 -14.11
C GLY A 44 9.80 -1.82 -15.14
N CYS A 45 8.65 -1.33 -14.67
CA CYS A 45 7.49 -0.93 -15.45
C CYS A 45 7.28 0.60 -15.42
N ALA A 46 8.35 1.39 -15.34
CA ALA A 46 8.26 2.85 -15.24
C ALA A 46 7.40 3.50 -16.35
N HIS A 47 7.40 2.90 -17.55
CA HIS A 47 6.62 3.34 -18.71
C HIS A 47 5.25 2.65 -18.84
N ALA A 48 4.70 2.13 -17.75
CA ALA A 48 3.39 1.50 -17.78
C ALA A 48 2.29 2.47 -18.27
N PRO A 49 1.29 1.97 -19.02
CA PRO A 49 0.19 2.80 -19.51
C PRO A 49 -0.57 3.50 -18.39
N ASP A 50 -1.14 4.67 -18.69
CA ASP A 50 -1.93 5.45 -17.73
C ASP A 50 -3.09 4.66 -17.12
N THR A 51 -3.69 3.74 -17.89
CA THR A 51 -4.76 2.87 -17.40
C THR A 51 -4.29 2.01 -16.23
N LEU A 52 -3.08 1.47 -16.30
CA LEU A 52 -2.49 0.65 -15.25
C LEU A 52 -2.11 1.51 -14.04
N ARG A 53 -1.53 2.70 -14.27
CA ARG A 53 -1.26 3.70 -13.22
C ARG A 53 -2.54 4.06 -12.45
N ARG A 54 -3.65 4.32 -13.14
CA ARG A 54 -4.96 4.63 -12.53
C ARG A 54 -5.53 3.46 -11.73
N LEU A 55 -5.39 2.24 -12.25
CA LEU A 55 -5.86 1.03 -11.56
C LEU A 55 -5.09 0.82 -10.26
N LEU A 56 -3.77 0.96 -10.29
CA LEU A 56 -2.93 0.92 -9.08
C LEU A 56 -3.29 2.05 -8.11
N ALA A 57 -3.45 3.28 -8.59
CA ALA A 57 -3.84 4.40 -7.74
C ALA A 57 -5.18 4.14 -7.01
N THR A 58 -6.14 3.53 -7.71
CA THR A 58 -7.45 3.17 -7.14
C THR A 58 -7.30 2.08 -6.08
N ALA A 59 -6.54 1.03 -6.37
CA ALA A 59 -6.28 -0.05 -5.42
C ALA A 59 -5.56 0.44 -4.16
N LEU A 60 -4.52 1.28 -4.32
CA LEU A 60 -3.79 1.86 -3.20
C LEU A 60 -4.66 2.79 -2.36
N SER A 61 -5.49 3.62 -3.01
CA SER A 61 -6.43 4.50 -2.31
C SER A 61 -7.42 3.73 -1.45
N TYR A 62 -7.92 2.59 -1.96
CA TYR A 62 -8.79 1.71 -1.18
C TYR A 62 -8.06 1.10 0.03
N ARG A 63 -6.84 0.60 -0.17
CA ARG A 63 -6.02 0.03 0.92
C ARG A 63 -5.67 1.08 1.99
N LEU A 64 -5.29 2.29 1.58
CA LEU A 64 -5.00 3.42 2.48
C LEU A 64 -6.21 3.78 3.34
N ARG A 65 -7.39 3.95 2.72
CA ARG A 65 -8.63 4.24 3.47
C ARG A 65 -8.98 3.14 4.46
N ARG A 66 -8.81 1.87 4.07
CA ARG A 66 -9.04 0.73 4.96
C ARG A 66 -8.06 0.73 6.13
N SER A 67 -6.78 1.04 5.89
CA SER A 67 -5.75 1.14 6.94
C SER A 67 -6.04 2.28 7.91
N GLN A 68 -6.36 3.48 7.39
CA GLN A 68 -6.71 4.65 8.20
C GLN A 68 -7.95 4.39 9.08
N ARG A 69 -8.98 3.71 8.54
CA ARG A 69 -10.15 3.30 9.34
C ARG A 69 -9.76 2.40 10.52
N LYS A 70 -8.84 1.45 10.31
CA LYS A 70 -8.34 0.59 11.40
C LYS A 70 -7.55 1.39 12.43
N ARG A 71 -6.71 2.34 12.02
CA ARG A 71 -6.00 3.23 12.96
C ARG A 71 -6.97 4.03 13.81
N LYS A 72 -7.96 4.68 13.18
CA LYS A 72 -8.99 5.44 13.89
C LYS A 72 -9.81 4.60 14.88
N LEU A 73 -10.18 3.37 14.50
CA LEU A 73 -10.89 2.46 15.39
C LEU A 73 -10.07 2.12 16.64
N ARG A 74 -8.76 1.88 16.47
CA ARG A 74 -7.85 1.64 17.60
C ARG A 74 -7.64 2.86 18.48
N GLU A 75 -7.60 4.05 17.89
CA GLU A 75 -7.53 5.32 18.63
C GLU A 75 -8.80 5.53 19.48
N CYS A 76 -9.99 5.17 18.97
CA CYS A 76 -11.24 5.22 19.73
C CYS A 76 -11.35 4.16 20.82
N GLU A 77 -10.75 2.97 20.64
CA GLU A 77 -10.73 1.91 21.66
C GLU A 77 -9.73 2.17 22.79
N ALA A 78 -8.73 3.03 22.55
CA ALA A 78 -7.70 3.38 23.51
C ALA A 78 -8.00 4.68 24.30
N ALA A 79 -9.11 5.36 23.99
CA ALA A 79 -9.57 6.59 24.62
C ALA A 79 -10.77 6.34 25.54
#